data_AF-F8QJR2-F1
#
_entry.id   AF-F8QJR2-F1
#
_cell.length_a   1.000
_cell.length_b   1.000
_cell.length_c   1.000
_cell.angle_alpha   90.00
_cell.angle_beta   90.00
_cell.angle_gamma   90.00
#
_symmetry.space_group_name_H-M   'P 1'
#
loop_
_entity.id
_entity.type
_entity.pdbx_description
1 polymer ?
#
loop_
_entity_poly.entity_id
_entity_poly.type
_entity_poly.pdbx_seq_one_letter_code
_entity_poly.pdbx_strand_id
1 'polypeptide(L)'
;GHYNMYKDGWLHRDVSDGNVLLFPVPQIRKPLTRFECTKNLTKCVSVSNDGDQAIRWRELDRELEQRRSGTLPFISMRLLNAWDDDEPILHTFADDLESFF
;
A
#
# COMPACT_ATOMS: atom_id res chain seq x y z
N GLY A 1 -1.38 -0.71 -9.33
CA GLY A 1 -2.00 -1.67 -8.38
C GLY A 1 -2.46 -0.93 -7.14
N HIS A 2 -1.50 -0.45 -6.34
CA HIS A 2 -1.70 0.25 -5.07
C HIS A 2 -2.80 1.34 -5.06
N TYR A 3 -2.80 2.24 -6.04
CA TYR A 3 -3.85 3.28 -6.14
C TYR A 3 -5.29 2.75 -6.18
N ASN A 4 -5.52 1.55 -6.74
CA ASN A 4 -6.86 0.94 -6.72
C ASN A 4 -7.28 0.58 -5.29
N MET A 5 -6.35 0.05 -4.47
CA MET A 5 -6.61 -0.28 -3.07
C MET A 5 -7.07 0.96 -2.32
N TYR A 6 -6.35 2.08 -2.47
CA TYR A 6 -6.72 3.36 -1.88
C TYR A 6 -8.13 3.82 -2.26
N LYS A 7 -8.48 3.69 -3.55
CA LYS A 7 -9.80 4.07 -4.06
C LYS A 7 -10.91 3.17 -3.53
N ASP A 8 -10.60 1.90 -3.32
CA ASP A 8 -11.50 0.92 -2.70
C ASP A 8 -11.51 1.00 -1.17
N GLY A 9 -10.79 1.96 -0.59
CA GLY A 9 -10.82 2.27 0.84
C GLY A 9 -9.81 1.50 1.67
N TRP A 10 -8.81 0.87 1.04
CA TRP A 10 -7.77 0.08 1.69
C TRP A 10 -6.41 0.80 1.76
N LEU A 11 -5.69 0.59 2.86
CA LEU A 11 -4.26 0.83 3.02
C LEU A 11 -3.55 -0.52 3.09
N HIS A 12 -2.37 -0.62 2.48
CA HIS A 12 -1.60 -1.86 2.44
C HIS A 12 -0.72 -2.04 3.67
N ARG A 13 -0.05 -0.95 4.10
CA ARG A 13 0.85 -0.86 5.27
C ARG A 13 2.11 -1.71 5.26
N ASP A 14 2.36 -2.44 4.19
CA ASP A 14 3.58 -3.22 3.98
C ASP A 14 3.95 -3.25 2.50
N VAL A 15 3.97 -2.06 1.88
CA VAL A 15 4.43 -1.92 0.51
C VAL A 15 5.96 -2.04 0.52
N SER A 16 6.47 -3.08 -0.12
CA SER A 16 7.91 -3.34 -0.28
C SER A 16 8.17 -4.04 -1.61
N ASP A 17 9.41 -4.07 -2.06
CA ASP A 17 9.81 -4.86 -3.23
C ASP A 17 9.59 -6.37 -3.03
N GLY A 18 9.75 -6.86 -1.79
CA GLY A 18 9.41 -8.22 -1.39
C GLY A 18 7.93 -8.58 -1.56
N ASN A 19 7.04 -7.59 -1.51
CA ASN A 19 5.59 -7.76 -1.67
C ASN A 19 5.09 -7.48 -3.09
N VAL A 20 5.99 -7.41 -4.08
CA VAL A 20 5.66 -7.29 -5.50
C VAL A 20 6.05 -8.58 -6.24
N LEU A 21 5.06 -9.39 -6.59
CA LEU A 21 5.30 -10.62 -7.35
C LEU A 21 5.33 -10.33 -8.85
N LEU A 22 6.45 -10.65 -9.49
CA LEU A 22 6.62 -10.55 -10.94
C LEU A 22 6.08 -11.79 -11.64
N PHE A 23 5.33 -11.60 -12.73
CA PHE A 23 4.95 -12.71 -13.58
C PHE A 23 6.12 -13.11 -14.49
N PRO A 24 6.40 -14.41 -14.66
CA PRO A 24 7.39 -14.87 -15.65
C PRO A 24 7.07 -14.42 -17.07
N VAL A 25 5.77 -14.31 -17.37
CA VAL A 25 5.23 -13.78 -18.63
C VAL A 25 4.16 -12.74 -18.30
N PRO A 26 4.23 -11.51 -18.86
CA PRO A 26 3.21 -10.49 -18.63
C PRO A 26 1.81 -10.98 -19.01
N GLN A 27 0.83 -10.72 -18.15
CA GLN A 27 -0.55 -11.11 -18.38
C GLN A 27 -1.35 -9.97 -19.00
N ILE A 28 -2.18 -10.28 -19.99
CA ILE A 28 -3.17 -9.32 -20.49
C ILE A 28 -4.37 -9.35 -19.54
N ARG A 29 -4.66 -8.21 -18.92
CA ARG A 29 -5.80 -8.00 -18.03
C ARG A 29 -6.74 -6.97 -18.64
N LYS A 30 -8.02 -7.06 -18.25
CA LYS A 30 -8.98 -6.00 -18.55
C LYS A 30 -8.40 -4.69 -17.99
N PRO A 31 -8.33 -3.62 -18.82
CA PRO A 31 -7.78 -2.37 -18.36
C PRO A 31 -8.64 -1.83 -17.22
N LEU A 32 -8.00 -1.14 -16.30
CA LEU A 32 -8.70 -0.41 -15.27
C LEU A 32 -9.37 0.79 -15.95
N THR A 33 -10.67 0.70 -16.18
CA THR A 33 -11.45 1.75 -16.86
C THR A 33 -11.73 2.95 -15.97
N ARG A 34 -11.40 2.84 -14.67
CA ARG A 34 -11.67 3.86 -13.66
C ARG A 34 -10.86 5.15 -13.83
N PHE A 35 -9.73 5.11 -14.56
CA PHE A 35 -8.91 6.30 -14.84
C PHE A 35 -8.52 6.37 -16.31
N GLU A 36 -8.57 7.57 -16.90
CA GLU A 36 -8.18 7.81 -18.30
C GLU A 36 -6.77 7.32 -18.60
N CYS A 37 -5.82 7.64 -17.71
CA CYS A 37 -4.42 7.25 -17.85
C CYS A 37 -4.20 5.73 -17.76
N THR A 38 -5.14 4.97 -17.19
CA THR A 38 -5.04 3.51 -17.07
C THR A 38 -5.88 2.75 -18.09
N LYS A 39 -6.70 3.43 -18.91
CA LYS A 39 -7.59 2.77 -19.88
C LYS A 39 -6.86 1.93 -20.92
N ASN A 40 -5.62 2.31 -21.24
CA ASN A 40 -4.78 1.60 -22.22
C ASN A 40 -3.78 0.64 -21.56
N LEU A 41 -3.74 0.57 -20.22
CA LEU A 41 -2.84 -0.31 -19.48
C LEU A 41 -3.48 -1.69 -19.32
N THR A 42 -3.25 -2.56 -20.30
CA THR A 42 -3.74 -3.95 -20.30
C THR A 42 -2.66 -4.95 -19.90
N LYS A 43 -1.38 -4.61 -20.09
CA LYS A 43 -0.26 -5.47 -19.76
C LYS A 43 0.07 -5.37 -18.27
N CYS A 44 -0.14 -6.46 -17.55
CA CYS A 44 0.17 -6.61 -16.13
C CYS A 44 1.44 -7.45 -15.98
N VAL A 45 2.51 -6.83 -15.49
CA VAL A 45 3.82 -7.47 -15.28
C VAL A 45 4.03 -7.95 -13.85
N SER A 46 3.25 -7.40 -12.92
CA SER A 46 3.35 -7.69 -11.49
C SER A 46 2.03 -7.56 -10.76
N VAL A 47 1.97 -8.11 -9.56
CA VAL A 47 0.84 -7.98 -8.63
C VAL A 47 1.35 -7.66 -7.22
N SER A 48 0.59 -6.84 -6.49
CA SER A 48 0.83 -6.61 -5.06
C SER A 48 0.38 -7.85 -4.30
N ASN A 49 1.20 -8.32 -3.37
CA ASN A 49 0.91 -9.44 -2.48
C ASN A 49 0.91 -8.96 -1.02
N ASP A 50 0.58 -9.86 -0.10
CA ASP A 50 0.74 -9.69 1.35
C ASP A 50 -0.11 -8.55 1.94
N GLY A 51 -1.43 -8.68 1.72
CA GLY A 51 -2.42 -7.78 2.30
C GLY A 51 -2.87 -8.17 3.70
N ASP A 52 -2.09 -8.95 4.45
CA ASP A 52 -2.43 -9.41 5.81
C ASP A 52 -2.51 -8.25 6.81
N GLN A 53 -1.69 -7.23 6.58
CA GLN A 53 -1.67 -5.97 7.31
C GLN A 53 -2.57 -4.91 6.67
N ALA A 54 -3.34 -5.23 5.63
CA ALA A 54 -4.18 -4.24 4.98
C ALA A 54 -5.40 -3.88 5.84
N ILE A 55 -5.72 -2.59 5.92
CA ILE A 55 -6.85 -2.08 6.71
C ILE A 55 -7.74 -1.14 5.90
N ARG A 56 -8.97 -0.95 6.38
CA ARG A 56 -9.88 0.05 5.83
C ARG A 56 -9.58 1.43 6.41
N TRP A 57 -9.26 2.38 5.56
CA TRP A 57 -8.72 3.68 6.02
C TRP A 57 -9.75 4.78 6.16
N ARG A 58 -10.94 4.57 5.57
CA ARG A 58 -12.07 5.53 5.62
C ARG A 58 -13.04 5.25 6.76
N GLU A 59 -12.77 4.23 7.57
CA GLU A 59 -13.58 3.91 8.74
C GLU A 59 -13.20 4.89 9.88
N LEU A 60 -14.20 5.39 10.60
CA LEU A 60 -14.05 6.48 11.59
C LEU A 60 -13.55 5.97 12.96
N ASP A 61 -13.67 4.67 13.18
CA ASP A 61 -13.35 3.91 14.39
C ASP A 61 -11.95 3.26 14.33
N ARG A 62 -11.07 3.80 13.49
CA ARG A 62 -9.69 3.31 13.39
C ARG A 62 -8.95 3.50 14.71
N GLU A 63 -8.52 2.39 15.29
CA GLU A 63 -7.67 2.39 16.46
C GLU A 63 -6.28 2.94 16.12
N LEU A 64 -5.70 3.66 17.08
CA LEU A 64 -4.30 4.05 17.02
C LEU A 64 -3.45 2.80 17.12
N GLU A 65 -2.60 2.57 16.13
CA GLU A 65 -1.88 1.32 16.02
C GLU A 65 -0.54 1.41 16.77
N GLN A 66 -0.44 0.70 17.88
CA GLN A 66 0.81 0.57 18.64
C GLN A 66 1.72 -0.52 18.07
N ARG A 67 1.16 -1.43 17.25
CA ARG A 67 1.90 -2.54 16.69
C ARG A 67 2.66 -2.09 15.45
N ARG A 68 3.99 -2.17 15.51
CA ARG A 68 4.86 -1.91 14.35
C ARG A 68 4.52 -2.87 13.21
N SER A 69 4.27 -2.31 12.02
CA SER A 69 3.80 -3.02 10.83
C SER A 69 4.60 -2.56 9.61
N GLY A 70 5.01 -3.48 8.75
CA GLY A 70 5.73 -3.15 7.52
C GLY A 70 7.23 -3.44 7.53
N THR A 71 7.83 -3.35 6.34
CA THR A 71 9.23 -3.65 6.08
C THR A 71 10.12 -2.42 6.33
N LEU A 72 11.01 -2.44 7.32
CA LEU A 72 11.78 -1.28 7.84
C LEU A 72 12.26 -0.23 6.80
N PRO A 73 12.97 -0.59 5.72
CA PRO A 73 13.43 0.40 4.72
C PRO A 73 12.32 1.09 3.93
N PHE A 74 11.08 0.58 3.97
CA PHE A 74 9.92 1.09 3.25
C PHE A 74 8.90 1.80 4.17
N ILE A 75 9.21 1.90 5.46
CA ILE A 75 8.35 2.58 6.42
C ILE A 75 8.64 4.08 6.36
N SER A 76 7.59 4.89 6.23
CA SER A 76 7.72 6.35 6.21
C SER A 76 8.48 6.88 7.43
N MET A 77 9.25 7.95 7.24
CA MET A 77 10.00 8.61 8.32
C MET A 77 9.10 9.05 9.47
N ARG A 78 7.87 9.46 9.17
CA ARG A 78 6.91 9.87 10.20
C ARG A 78 6.50 8.71 11.12
N LEU A 79 6.24 7.53 10.55
CA LEU A 79 5.94 6.33 11.33
C LEU A 79 7.17 5.88 12.14
N LEU A 80 8.36 5.90 11.53
CA LEU A 80 9.59 5.54 12.24
C LEU A 80 9.86 6.45 13.44
N ASN A 81 9.73 7.77 13.28
CA ASN A 81 9.92 8.72 14.37
C ASN A 81 8.90 8.52 15.49
N ALA A 82 7.61 8.38 15.16
CA ALA A 82 6.58 8.14 16.17
C ALA A 82 6.83 6.83 16.94
N TRP A 83 7.34 5.79 16.29
CA TRP A 83 7.69 4.54 16.96
C TRP A 83 8.95 4.62 17.83
N ASP A 84 9.89 5.49 17.49
CA ASP A 84 11.08 5.77 18.31
C ASP A 84 10.68 6.52 19.59
N ASP A 85 9.73 7.45 19.46
CA ASP A 85 9.17 8.24 20.56
C ASP A 85 8.09 7.50 21.39
N ASP A 86 7.75 6.24 21.05
CA ASP A 86 6.64 5.45 21.63
C ASP A 86 5.27 6.16 21.55
N GLU A 87 5.10 7.00 20.53
CA GLU A 87 3.89 7.80 20.30
C GLU A 87 2.87 7.02 19.43
N PRO A 88 1.59 6.99 19.83
CA PRO A 88 0.55 6.38 19.02
C PRO A 88 0.33 7.17 17.73
N ILE A 89 0.27 6.47 16.60
CA ILE A 89 0.16 7.10 15.29
C ILE A 89 -0.85 6.38 14.39
N LEU A 90 -1.60 7.17 13.60
CA LEU A 90 -2.42 6.63 12.52
C LEU A 90 -1.58 6.50 11.25
N HIS A 91 -1.54 5.28 10.71
CA HIS A 91 -1.09 5.04 9.35
C HIS A 91 -2.08 5.72 8.37
N THR A 92 -1.56 6.38 7.35
CA THR A 92 -2.31 7.11 6.33
C THR A 92 -1.86 6.67 4.94
N PHE A 93 -2.59 7.09 3.92
CA PHE A 93 -2.18 6.82 2.55
C PHE A 93 -0.84 7.46 2.17
N ALA A 94 -0.43 8.53 2.84
CA ALA A 94 0.87 9.15 2.57
C ALA A 94 2.03 8.23 2.96
N ASP A 95 1.89 7.46 4.04
CA ASP A 95 2.94 6.56 4.49
C ASP A 95 3.11 5.38 3.51
N ASP A 96 2.00 4.89 2.96
CA ASP A 96 1.91 3.92 1.87
C ASP A 96 2.46 4.45 0.52
N LEU A 97 2.58 5.77 0.35
CA LEU A 97 3.20 6.40 -0.83
C LEU A 97 4.70 6.64 -0.63
N GLU A 98 5.13 6.92 0.61
CA GLU A 98 6.53 7.15 0.94
C GLU A 98 7.37 5.89 0.72
N SER A 99 6.77 4.70 0.89
CA SER A 99 7.39 3.40 0.57
C SER A 99 7.87 3.23 -0.88
N PHE A 100 7.56 4.15 -1.79
CA PHE A 100 8.03 4.10 -3.19
C PHE A 100 9.32 4.91 -3.43
N PHE A 101 9.82 5.64 -2.41
CA PHE A 101 10.97 6.54 -2.49
C PHE A 101 12.08 6.11 -1.53
#